data_AF-A0A5B6WAI0-F1
#
_entry.id   AF-A0A5B6WAI0-F1
#
_cell.length_a   1.000
_cell.length_b   1.000
_cell.length_c   1.000
_cell.angle_alpha   90.00
_cell.angle_beta   90.00
_cell.angle_gamma   90.00
#
_symmetry.space_group_name_H-M   'P 1'
#
loop_
_entity.id
_entity.type
_entity.pdbx_description
1 polymer ?
#
loop_
_entity_poly.entity_id
_entity_poly.type
_entity_poly.pdbx_seq_one_letter_code
_entity_poly.pdbx_strand_id
1 'polypeptide(L)'
;MNKKALAILMRARMRPNHLTNFALSPISNELNQILSNSHGNRSGENGEHHAMEHGKEKLNHQRSFEVVRESMHSVISMNKTEVGDSVLNEFLEGYCSLSFENRRKLLLTLAKEYDLNRAQVCELIKQYLGLQPPGSEAQSGGVADEGFLSTFYRIERNLRHSLKPVYETLFERLNTHPEGLKFLTIIRADILSILTQCIQSVILLILREDWELVVVVSDIFIQPYLNIAETIQV
;
A
#
# COMPACT_ATOMS: atom_id res chain seq x y z
N MET A 1 2.71 40.62 -17.65
CA MET A 1 3.79 39.74 -17.14
C MET A 1 5.15 40.44 -17.28
N ASN A 2 5.92 40.55 -16.21
CA ASN A 2 7.20 41.29 -16.17
C ASN A 2 8.36 40.41 -16.68
N LYS A 3 9.10 40.86 -17.70
CA LYS A 3 10.23 40.14 -18.33
C LYS A 3 11.33 39.76 -17.33
N LYS A 4 11.48 40.52 -16.24
CA LYS A 4 12.45 40.21 -15.16
C LYS A 4 12.05 38.97 -14.36
N ALA A 5 10.76 38.75 -14.13
CA ALA A 5 10.26 37.57 -13.42
C ALA A 5 10.48 36.29 -14.25
N LEU A 6 10.29 36.37 -15.58
CA LEU A 6 10.58 35.26 -16.49
C LEU A 6 12.08 34.93 -16.53
N ALA A 7 12.95 35.94 -16.53
CA ALA A 7 14.40 35.73 -16.50
C ALA A 7 14.88 35.07 -15.19
N ILE A 8 14.26 35.39 -14.06
CA ILE A 8 14.54 34.75 -12.77
C ILE A 8 14.05 33.28 -12.77
N LEU A 9 12.85 33.03 -13.31
CA LEU A 9 12.29 31.68 -13.44
C LEU A 9 13.12 30.78 -14.37
N MET A 10 13.63 31.35 -15.48
CA MET A 10 14.52 30.64 -16.42
C MET A 10 15.89 30.37 -15.80
N ARG A 11 16.40 31.26 -14.93
CA ARG A 11 17.68 31.06 -14.24
C ARG A 11 17.57 30.04 -13.09
N ALA A 12 16.39 29.88 -12.50
CA ALA A 12 16.12 28.87 -11.46
C ALA A 12 16.00 27.44 -11.99
N ARG A 13 15.94 27.25 -13.32
CA ARG A 13 15.66 25.94 -13.93
C ARG A 13 16.82 25.42 -14.77
N MET A 14 18.04 25.36 -14.21
CA MET A 14 19.11 24.48 -14.71
C MET A 14 20.06 24.09 -13.57
N ARG A 15 19.85 22.91 -12.99
CA ARG A 15 20.92 22.11 -12.37
C ARG A 15 20.85 20.71 -12.99
N PRO A 16 21.88 20.27 -13.73
CA PRO A 16 21.93 18.91 -14.27
C PRO A 16 21.97 17.89 -13.12
N ASN A 17 21.12 16.88 -13.22
CA ASN A 17 21.19 15.67 -12.40
C ASN A 17 22.54 14.98 -12.63
N HIS A 18 23.46 15.08 -11.68
CA HIS A 18 24.54 14.10 -11.53
C HIS A 18 24.06 13.02 -10.55
N LEU A 19 23.18 12.15 -11.04
CA LEU A 19 22.97 10.82 -10.46
C LEU A 19 23.98 9.87 -11.12
N THR A 20 25.24 10.02 -10.76
CA THR A 20 26.26 8.99 -10.96
C THR A 20 27.03 8.91 -9.67
N ASN A 21 26.66 7.92 -8.86
CA ASN A 21 27.48 7.15 -7.93
C ASN A 21 26.57 6.53 -6.85
N PHE A 22 25.63 5.67 -7.26
CA PHE A 22 25.21 4.58 -6.38
C PHE A 22 26.32 3.54 -6.42
N ALA A 23 27.33 3.74 -5.58
CA ALA A 23 28.20 2.66 -5.19
C ALA A 23 27.33 1.63 -4.46
N LEU A 24 27.10 0.50 -5.12
CA LEU A 24 26.53 -0.70 -4.52
C LEU A 24 27.52 -1.22 -3.48
N SER A 25 27.33 -0.84 -2.23
CA SER A 25 27.96 -1.52 -1.10
C SER A 25 26.99 -2.61 -0.60
N PRO A 26 27.37 -3.90 -0.65
CA PRO A 26 26.55 -4.97 -0.10
C PRO A 26 26.65 -4.92 1.44
N ILE A 27 25.65 -4.35 2.11
CA ILE A 27 25.43 -4.61 3.53
C ILE A 27 24.61 -5.90 3.62
N SER A 28 25.30 -7.00 3.47
CA SER A 28 24.86 -8.31 3.94
C SER A 28 26.11 -8.97 4.48
N ASN A 29 26.26 -9.02 5.80
CA ASN A 29 27.02 -10.02 6.60
C ASN A 29 27.40 -9.44 7.97
N GLU A 30 26.44 -9.05 8.81
CA GLU A 30 26.78 -8.82 10.24
C GLU A 30 25.58 -8.88 11.20
N LEU A 31 24.69 -9.87 11.03
CA LEU A 31 23.65 -10.15 12.04
C LEU A 31 23.44 -11.65 12.35
N ASN A 32 24.37 -12.52 11.93
CA ASN A 32 24.31 -13.96 12.22
C ASN A 32 25.50 -14.47 13.06
N GLN A 33 26.13 -13.62 13.87
CA GLN A 33 27.11 -14.03 14.86
C GLN A 33 26.86 -13.29 16.18
N ILE A 34 25.91 -13.80 16.97
CA ILE A 34 25.93 -13.86 18.45
C ILE A 34 24.66 -14.65 18.80
N LEU A 35 24.73 -15.97 18.71
CA LEU A 35 24.20 -16.94 19.68
C LEU A 35 24.41 -18.34 19.10
N SER A 36 24.72 -19.31 19.98
CA SER A 36 24.89 -20.75 19.70
C SER A 36 26.33 -21.24 19.55
N ASN A 37 27.14 -21.00 20.60
CA ASN A 37 28.11 -21.99 21.03
C ASN A 37 27.43 -22.91 22.05
N SER A 38 27.08 -24.14 21.64
CA SER A 38 26.96 -25.26 22.56
C SER A 38 27.17 -26.56 21.79
N HIS A 39 28.20 -27.28 22.24
CA HIS A 39 28.78 -28.49 21.71
C HIS A 39 27.91 -29.72 22.03
N GLY A 40 27.88 -30.72 21.14
CA GLY A 40 27.26 -32.02 21.42
C GLY A 40 27.27 -32.99 20.23
N ASN A 41 28.35 -33.76 20.07
CA ASN A 41 28.48 -34.84 19.08
C ASN A 41 27.57 -36.05 19.39
N ARG A 42 26.96 -36.66 18.36
CA ARG A 42 27.26 -38.02 17.83
C ARG A 42 26.08 -38.66 17.05
N SER A 43 26.36 -38.99 15.79
CA SER A 43 26.17 -40.29 15.10
C SER A 43 24.86 -41.08 15.21
N GLY A 44 24.27 -41.42 14.05
CA GLY A 44 23.70 -42.75 13.82
C GLY A 44 22.41 -42.84 12.97
N GLU A 45 22.60 -43.17 11.68
CA GLU A 45 21.81 -44.08 10.83
C GLU A 45 20.31 -43.85 10.49
N ASN A 46 20.10 -43.73 9.17
CA ASN A 46 19.08 -44.38 8.32
C ASN A 46 17.57 -44.11 8.52
N GLY A 47 16.91 -43.74 7.40
CA GLY A 47 15.51 -44.09 7.15
C GLY A 47 14.63 -42.98 6.55
N GLU A 48 14.58 -42.92 5.23
CA GLU A 48 13.41 -42.55 4.39
C GLU A 48 12.27 -41.71 5.00
N HIS A 49 12.38 -40.37 5.04
CA HIS A 49 11.25 -39.49 5.36
C HIS A 49 11.26 -38.15 4.59
N HIS A 50 11.33 -38.15 3.26
CA HIS A 50 11.39 -36.89 2.48
C HIS A 50 10.05 -36.36 1.91
N ALA A 51 8.91 -36.99 2.18
CA ALA A 51 7.62 -36.52 1.61
C ALA A 51 6.69 -35.76 2.60
N MET A 52 6.90 -35.88 3.92
CA MET A 52 5.91 -35.41 4.92
C MET A 52 6.26 -34.05 5.54
N GLU A 53 7.49 -33.58 5.38
CA GLU A 53 7.99 -32.34 6.00
C GLU A 53 7.52 -31.09 5.25
N HIS A 54 7.56 -31.11 3.92
CA HIS A 54 7.07 -30.02 3.05
C HIS A 54 5.58 -29.70 3.24
N GLY A 55 4.75 -30.71 3.55
CA GLY A 55 3.33 -30.50 3.83
C GLY A 55 3.09 -29.74 5.14
N LYS A 56 3.83 -30.08 6.20
CA LYS A 56 3.71 -29.41 7.51
C LYS A 56 4.23 -27.98 7.46
N GLU A 57 5.34 -27.76 6.78
CA GLU A 57 5.94 -26.44 6.61
C GLU A 57 5.01 -25.51 5.82
N LYS A 58 4.45 -25.97 4.70
CA LYS A 58 3.48 -25.19 3.91
C LYS A 58 2.20 -24.86 4.69
N LEU A 59 1.70 -25.81 5.49
CA LEU A 59 0.54 -25.57 6.36
C LEU A 59 0.84 -24.56 7.47
N ASN A 60 2.06 -24.57 8.02
CA ASN A 60 2.48 -23.59 9.02
C ASN A 60 2.64 -22.19 8.42
N HIS A 61 3.23 -22.06 7.22
CA HIS A 61 3.35 -20.80 6.50
C HIS A 61 1.99 -20.21 6.08
N GLN A 62 1.04 -21.07 5.76
CA GLN A 62 -0.33 -20.68 5.44
C GLN A 62 -1.02 -20.15 6.71
N ARG A 63 -1.01 -20.95 7.80
CA ARG A 63 -1.57 -20.53 9.09
C ARG A 63 -0.96 -19.21 9.60
N SER A 64 0.36 -19.01 9.44
CA SER A 64 0.99 -17.75 9.83
C SER A 64 0.53 -16.58 8.96
N PHE A 65 0.39 -16.77 7.64
CA PHE A 65 -0.17 -15.73 6.77
C PHE A 65 -1.60 -15.33 7.15
N GLU A 66 -2.48 -16.29 7.44
CA GLU A 66 -3.85 -15.98 7.86
C GLU A 66 -3.90 -15.17 9.16
N VAL A 67 -3.08 -15.53 10.16
CA VAL A 67 -2.99 -14.78 11.43
C VAL A 67 -2.54 -13.34 11.18
N VAL A 68 -1.51 -13.13 10.35
CA VAL A 68 -1.03 -11.78 10.01
C VAL A 68 -2.08 -10.98 9.21
N ARG A 69 -2.87 -11.66 8.37
CA ARG A 69 -3.97 -11.04 7.64
C ARG A 69 -5.09 -10.60 8.58
N GLU A 70 -5.43 -11.41 9.57
CA GLU A 70 -6.45 -11.11 10.57
C GLU A 70 -6.01 -9.99 11.53
N SER A 71 -4.74 -9.96 11.93
CA SER A 71 -4.21 -8.85 12.71
C SER A 71 -4.21 -7.55 11.91
N MET A 72 -3.82 -7.58 10.63
CA MET A 72 -3.96 -6.44 9.71
C MET A 72 -5.41 -5.95 9.61
N HIS A 73 -6.36 -6.86 9.42
CA HIS A 73 -7.79 -6.52 9.35
C HIS A 73 -8.29 -5.89 10.66
N SER A 74 -7.85 -6.41 11.79
CA SER A 74 -8.20 -5.88 13.12
C SER A 74 -7.63 -4.47 13.30
N VAL A 75 -6.37 -4.25 12.93
CA VAL A 75 -5.74 -2.93 12.92
C VAL A 75 -6.42 -1.95 11.97
N ILE A 76 -7.15 -2.40 10.95
CA ILE A 76 -7.90 -1.48 10.07
C ILE A 76 -9.32 -1.23 10.60
N SER A 77 -9.96 -2.26 11.14
CA SER A 77 -11.38 -2.25 11.50
C SER A 77 -11.68 -1.73 12.92
N MET A 78 -10.71 -1.79 13.84
CA MET A 78 -10.88 -1.25 15.19
C MET A 78 -11.10 0.26 15.17
N ASN A 79 -11.91 0.80 16.08
CA ASN A 79 -12.15 2.25 16.17
C ASN A 79 -10.87 3.01 16.61
N LYS A 80 -10.80 4.32 16.39
CA LYS A 80 -9.59 5.15 16.69
C LYS A 80 -9.17 5.15 18.16
N THR A 81 -10.04 4.72 19.07
CA THR A 81 -9.82 4.77 20.53
C THR A 81 -9.47 3.43 21.17
N GLU A 82 -9.61 2.31 20.45
CA GLU A 82 -9.48 0.95 21.02
C GLU A 82 -8.32 0.14 20.44
N VAL A 83 -7.52 0.69 19.53
CA VAL A 83 -6.35 -0.04 19.02
C VAL A 83 -5.36 -0.23 20.16
N GLY A 84 -5.28 -1.45 20.67
CA GLY A 84 -4.17 -1.84 21.49
C GLY A 84 -2.91 -1.79 20.64
N ASP A 85 -1.89 -1.04 21.08
CA ASP A 85 -0.54 -1.11 20.52
C ASP A 85 -0.05 -2.56 20.39
N SER A 86 -0.59 -3.48 21.21
CA SER A 86 -0.38 -4.93 21.10
C SER A 86 -0.79 -5.53 19.75
N VAL A 87 -1.97 -5.18 19.21
CA VAL A 87 -2.46 -5.74 17.93
C VAL A 87 -1.66 -5.18 16.77
N LEU A 88 -1.29 -3.89 16.86
CA LEU A 88 -0.41 -3.27 15.88
C LEU A 88 0.96 -3.95 15.90
N ASN A 89 1.56 -4.15 17.08
CA ASN A 89 2.86 -4.82 17.23
C ASN A 89 2.82 -6.27 16.72
N GLU A 90 1.76 -7.02 17.00
CA GLU A 90 1.55 -8.37 16.46
C GLU A 90 1.52 -8.36 14.93
N PHE A 91 0.88 -7.37 14.31
CA PHE A 91 0.92 -7.18 12.88
C PHE A 91 2.33 -6.84 12.37
N LEU A 92 3.06 -5.93 13.03
CA LEU A 92 4.42 -5.53 12.64
C LEU A 92 5.38 -6.72 12.65
N GLU A 93 5.42 -7.45 13.75
CA GLU A 93 6.26 -8.63 13.94
C GLU A 93 5.85 -9.74 12.97
N GLY A 94 4.54 -9.98 12.88
CA GLY A 94 3.93 -10.93 11.99
C GLY A 94 4.34 -10.69 10.53
N TYR A 95 4.19 -9.46 10.04
CA TYR A 95 4.60 -9.08 8.68
C TYR A 95 6.10 -9.34 8.44
N CYS A 96 6.95 -8.98 9.41
CA CYS A 96 8.39 -9.19 9.29
C CYS A 96 8.77 -10.68 9.27
N SER A 97 7.98 -11.56 9.90
CA SER A 97 8.19 -13.01 9.87
C SER A 97 7.77 -13.68 8.55
N LEU A 98 6.96 -13.02 7.73
CA LEU A 98 6.50 -13.57 6.45
C LEU A 98 7.62 -13.62 5.41
N SER A 99 7.58 -14.65 4.55
CA SER A 99 8.34 -14.69 3.31
C SER A 99 7.94 -13.55 2.37
N PHE A 100 8.84 -13.16 1.45
CA PHE A 100 8.59 -12.08 0.50
C PHE A 100 7.31 -12.30 -0.33
N GLU A 101 7.04 -13.54 -0.73
CA GLU A 101 5.87 -13.96 -1.50
C GLU A 101 4.58 -13.75 -0.70
N ASN A 102 4.60 -14.07 0.60
CA ASN A 102 3.48 -13.86 1.49
C ASN A 102 3.28 -12.39 1.82
N ARG A 103 4.36 -11.60 1.97
CA ARG A 103 4.27 -10.13 2.07
C ARG A 103 3.67 -9.52 0.82
N ARG A 104 4.10 -9.95 -0.38
CA ARG A 104 3.53 -9.53 -1.66
C ARG A 104 2.04 -9.85 -1.73
N LYS A 105 1.65 -11.08 -1.36
CA LYS A 105 0.24 -11.51 -1.29
C LYS A 105 -0.56 -10.66 -0.31
N LEU A 106 0.01 -10.33 0.84
CA LEU A 106 -0.65 -9.50 1.85
C LEU A 106 -0.86 -8.07 1.38
N LEU A 107 0.16 -7.44 0.79
CA LEU A 107 0.06 -6.09 0.21
C LEU A 107 -0.93 -6.04 -0.95
N LEU A 108 -1.03 -7.09 -1.75
CA LEU A 108 -2.06 -7.20 -2.78
C LEU A 108 -3.47 -7.30 -2.17
N THR A 109 -3.59 -8.03 -1.06
CA THR A 109 -4.84 -8.14 -0.30
C THR A 109 -5.23 -6.78 0.27
N LEU A 110 -4.27 -6.06 0.87
CA LEU A 110 -4.46 -4.70 1.37
C LEU A 110 -5.01 -3.78 0.27
N ALA A 111 -4.40 -3.81 -0.91
CA ALA A 111 -4.79 -2.97 -2.04
C ALA A 111 -6.12 -3.37 -2.71
N LYS A 112 -6.56 -4.63 -2.57
CA LYS A 112 -7.82 -5.11 -3.18
C LYS A 112 -9.01 -4.98 -2.24
N GLU A 113 -8.82 -5.33 -0.97
CA GLU A 113 -9.90 -5.41 0.01
C GLU A 113 -10.09 -4.09 0.77
N TYR A 114 -9.06 -3.25 0.86
CA TYR A 114 -9.06 -2.02 1.68
C TYR A 114 -8.75 -0.75 0.87
N ASP A 115 -8.96 -0.77 -0.45
CA ASP A 115 -8.95 0.42 -1.29
C ASP A 115 -10.19 1.27 -1.02
N LEU A 116 -11.02 1.55 -2.01
CA LEU A 116 -12.20 2.40 -1.85
C LEU A 116 -13.45 1.59 -1.52
N ASN A 117 -14.33 2.14 -0.69
CA ASN A 117 -15.70 1.65 -0.60
C ASN A 117 -16.48 2.04 -1.88
N ARG A 118 -16.32 1.25 -2.94
CA ARG A 118 -16.91 1.51 -4.26
C ARG A 118 -18.43 1.64 -4.20
N ALA A 119 -19.10 0.89 -3.33
CA ALA A 119 -20.55 0.98 -3.16
C ALA A 119 -20.94 2.38 -2.65
N GLN A 120 -20.29 2.85 -1.59
CA GLN A 120 -20.53 4.18 -1.02
C GLN A 120 -20.18 5.31 -2.01
N VAL A 121 -19.05 5.19 -2.73
CA VAL A 121 -18.65 6.16 -3.75
C VAL A 121 -19.70 6.21 -4.87
N CYS A 122 -20.16 5.07 -5.38
CA CYS A 122 -21.19 5.02 -6.41
C CYS A 122 -22.52 5.64 -5.94
N GLU A 123 -22.94 5.41 -4.70
CA GLU A 123 -24.14 6.05 -4.14
C GLU A 123 -23.99 7.57 -4.05
N LEU A 124 -22.85 8.05 -3.58
CA LEU A 124 -22.56 9.48 -3.50
C LEU A 124 -22.48 10.14 -4.88
N ILE A 125 -21.91 9.47 -5.88
CA ILE A 125 -21.90 9.95 -7.28
C ILE A 125 -23.32 10.03 -7.83
N LYS A 126 -24.17 9.02 -7.58
CA LYS A 126 -25.58 9.06 -7.98
C LYS A 126 -26.32 10.22 -7.33
N GLN A 127 -26.09 10.46 -6.05
CA GLN A 127 -26.65 11.63 -5.34
C GLN A 127 -26.15 12.94 -5.95
N TYR A 128 -24.85 13.02 -6.25
CA TYR A 128 -24.24 14.20 -6.85
C TYR A 128 -24.80 14.51 -8.24
N LEU A 129 -24.92 13.51 -9.12
CA LEU A 129 -25.48 13.66 -10.47
C LEU A 129 -26.99 13.89 -10.46
N GLY A 130 -27.69 13.39 -9.44
CA GLY A 130 -29.12 13.61 -9.22
C GLY A 130 -29.46 15.03 -8.73
N LEU A 131 -28.47 15.79 -8.26
CA LEU A 131 -28.62 17.22 -7.99
C LEU A 131 -28.61 17.98 -9.31
N GLN A 132 -29.79 18.15 -9.92
CA GLN A 132 -29.93 19.04 -11.07
C GLN A 132 -29.62 20.48 -10.61
N PRO A 133 -28.63 21.18 -11.21
CA PRO A 133 -28.41 22.59 -10.89
C PRO A 133 -29.68 23.36 -11.20
N PRO A 134 -30.12 24.30 -10.34
CA PRO A 134 -31.30 25.11 -10.62
C PRO A 134 -31.12 25.76 -11.99
N GLY A 135 -31.97 25.35 -12.93
CA GLY A 135 -31.96 25.86 -14.30
C GLY A 135 -32.16 27.38 -14.28
N SER A 136 -31.52 28.06 -15.22
CA SER A 136 -31.41 29.52 -15.37
C SER A 136 -32.73 30.28 -15.60
N GLU A 137 -33.88 29.73 -15.20
CA GLU A 137 -35.20 30.33 -15.38
C GLU A 137 -36.14 30.08 -14.18
N ALA A 138 -35.86 30.73 -13.05
CA ALA A 138 -36.92 31.15 -12.14
C ALA A 138 -36.38 32.17 -11.14
N GLN A 139 -36.89 33.40 -11.25
CA GLN A 139 -36.78 34.40 -10.21
C GLN A 139 -37.48 33.86 -8.94
N SER A 140 -36.72 33.35 -7.96
CA SER A 140 -37.19 33.21 -6.57
C SER A 140 -36.02 33.03 -5.60
N GLY A 141 -35.60 34.16 -5.04
CA GLY A 141 -35.00 34.35 -3.71
C GLY A 141 -34.09 33.27 -3.08
N GLY A 142 -32.78 33.55 -3.07
CA GLY A 142 -31.86 33.56 -1.91
C GLY A 142 -31.71 32.34 -0.98
N VAL A 143 -32.79 31.65 -0.59
CA VAL A 143 -32.80 30.61 0.45
C VAL A 143 -32.82 29.21 -0.15
N ALA A 144 -33.49 29.02 -1.30
CA ALA A 144 -33.53 27.73 -2.00
C ALA A 144 -32.17 27.38 -2.63
N ASP A 145 -31.45 28.39 -3.13
CA ASP A 145 -30.13 28.24 -3.73
C ASP A 145 -29.05 27.95 -2.67
N GLU A 146 -29.15 28.57 -1.48
CA GLU A 146 -28.23 28.31 -0.36
C GLU A 146 -28.40 26.89 0.22
N GLY A 147 -29.63 26.38 0.29
CA GLY A 147 -29.90 24.99 0.68
C GLY A 147 -29.40 23.97 -0.35
N PHE A 148 -29.52 24.30 -1.64
CA PHE A 148 -29.00 23.48 -2.73
C PHE A 148 -27.46 23.42 -2.71
N LEU A 149 -26.79 24.59 -2.61
CA LEU A 149 -25.35 24.70 -2.50
C LEU A 149 -24.82 24.00 -1.24
N SER A 150 -25.49 24.14 -0.10
CA SER A 150 -25.12 23.43 1.14
C SER A 150 -25.19 21.91 0.97
N THR A 151 -26.23 21.40 0.31
CA THR A 151 -26.37 19.97 0.02
C THR A 151 -25.30 19.47 -0.94
N PHE A 152 -25.00 20.26 -1.98
CA PHE A 152 -23.93 20.00 -2.94
C PHE A 152 -22.56 19.91 -2.23
N TYR A 153 -22.19 20.91 -1.42
CA TYR A 153 -20.93 20.91 -0.66
C TYR A 153 -20.85 19.76 0.34
N ARG A 154 -21.97 19.35 0.95
CA ARG A 154 -22.01 18.20 1.85
C ARG A 154 -21.75 16.89 1.11
N ILE A 155 -22.33 16.71 -0.07
CA ILE A 155 -22.08 15.52 -0.91
C ILE A 155 -20.63 15.51 -1.41
N GLU A 156 -20.09 16.65 -1.86
CA GLU A 156 -18.68 16.74 -2.24
C GLU A 156 -17.74 16.43 -1.09
N ARG A 157 -18.04 16.96 0.11
CA ARG A 157 -17.26 16.66 1.31
C ARG A 157 -17.28 15.16 1.56
N ASN A 158 -18.46 14.54 1.52
CA ASN A 158 -18.58 13.10 1.72
C ASN A 158 -17.84 12.31 0.64
N LEU A 159 -17.90 12.72 -0.63
CA LEU A 159 -17.11 12.14 -1.73
C LEU A 159 -15.61 12.22 -1.44
N ARG A 160 -15.10 13.39 -1.03
CA ARG A 160 -13.68 13.55 -0.65
C ARG A 160 -13.26 12.60 0.47
N HIS A 161 -14.15 12.33 1.44
CA HIS A 161 -13.87 11.40 2.53
C HIS A 161 -13.98 9.93 2.07
N SER A 162 -14.92 9.59 1.20
CA SER A 162 -15.10 8.21 0.67
C SER A 162 -14.08 7.83 -0.42
N LEU A 163 -13.43 8.81 -1.04
CA LEU A 163 -12.32 8.63 -1.97
C LEU A 163 -10.98 8.38 -1.27
N LYS A 164 -10.96 8.42 0.07
CA LYS A 164 -9.80 7.97 0.84
C LYS A 164 -9.82 6.45 0.95
N PRO A 165 -8.70 5.77 0.66
CA PRO A 165 -8.64 4.32 0.80
C PRO A 165 -8.75 3.91 2.26
N VAL A 166 -9.42 2.79 2.54
CA VAL A 166 -9.64 2.29 3.90
C VAL A 166 -8.30 1.95 4.58
N TYR A 167 -7.32 1.47 3.82
CA TYR A 167 -5.97 1.22 4.30
C TYR A 167 -5.23 2.48 4.79
N GLU A 168 -5.72 3.70 4.51
CA GLU A 168 -5.17 4.94 5.06
C GLU A 168 -5.18 4.90 6.60
N THR A 169 -6.18 4.26 7.21
CA THR A 169 -6.28 4.08 8.66
C THR A 169 -5.08 3.31 9.24
N LEU A 170 -4.58 2.30 8.52
CA LEU A 170 -3.39 1.56 8.92
C LEU A 170 -2.16 2.47 8.93
N PHE A 171 -1.99 3.28 7.88
CA PHE A 171 -0.85 4.18 7.77
C PHE A 171 -0.91 5.36 8.74
N GLU A 172 -2.10 5.90 9.02
CA GLU A 172 -2.29 6.89 10.10
C GLU A 172 -1.79 6.33 11.45
N ARG A 173 -2.15 5.08 11.77
CA ARG A 173 -1.74 4.41 13.01
C ARG A 173 -0.24 4.14 13.06
N LEU A 174 0.32 3.67 11.95
CA LEU A 174 1.77 3.48 11.83
C LEU A 174 2.53 4.79 12.02
N ASN A 175 2.05 5.90 11.47
CA ASN A 175 2.70 7.21 11.64
C ASN A 175 2.70 7.69 13.10
N THR A 176 1.73 7.26 13.92
CA THR A 176 1.67 7.59 15.36
C THR A 176 2.42 6.60 16.25
N HIS A 177 2.81 5.43 15.73
CA HIS A 177 3.46 4.38 16.50
C HIS A 177 4.99 4.60 16.59
N PRO A 178 5.65 4.39 17.75
CA PRO A 178 7.08 4.64 17.94
C PRO A 178 7.99 3.96 16.91
N GLU A 179 7.66 2.73 16.50
CA GLU A 179 8.42 1.97 15.49
C GLU A 179 7.82 2.05 14.08
N GLY A 180 6.71 2.75 13.90
CA GLY A 180 5.94 2.66 12.68
C GLY A 180 6.63 3.31 11.47
N LEU A 181 7.42 4.37 11.64
CA LEU A 181 8.23 4.94 10.56
C LEU A 181 9.27 3.96 9.99
N LYS A 182 9.93 3.20 10.88
CA LYS A 182 10.87 2.14 10.48
C LYS A 182 10.13 1.08 9.67
N PHE A 183 8.94 0.69 10.13
CA PHE A 183 8.14 -0.29 9.42
C PHE A 183 7.59 0.20 8.08
N LEU A 184 7.16 1.47 7.99
CA LEU A 184 6.75 2.10 6.72
C LEU A 184 7.88 2.07 5.70
N THR A 185 9.13 2.22 6.14
CA THR A 185 10.31 2.07 5.28
C THR A 185 10.44 0.65 4.73
N ILE A 186 10.17 -0.36 5.55
CA ILE A 186 10.17 -1.78 5.14
C ILE A 186 9.07 -2.04 4.12
N ILE A 187 7.82 -1.63 4.41
CA ILE A 187 6.70 -1.78 3.48
C ILE A 187 7.00 -1.07 2.15
N ARG A 188 7.53 0.16 2.20
CA ARG A 188 7.87 0.91 1.00
C ARG A 188 8.94 0.19 0.17
N ALA A 189 9.97 -0.36 0.80
CA ALA A 189 10.99 -1.15 0.11
C ALA A 189 10.39 -2.41 -0.56
N ASP A 190 9.51 -3.13 0.15
CA ASP A 190 8.82 -4.30 -0.39
C ASP A 190 7.94 -3.92 -1.58
N ILE A 191 7.16 -2.84 -1.49
CA ILE A 191 6.34 -2.32 -2.59
C ILE A 191 7.19 -1.97 -3.81
N LEU A 192 8.29 -1.24 -3.62
CA LEU A 192 9.19 -0.87 -4.72
C LEU A 192 9.83 -2.09 -5.37
N SER A 193 10.20 -3.10 -4.58
CA SER A 193 10.70 -4.38 -5.09
C SER A 193 9.66 -5.09 -5.95
N ILE A 194 8.41 -5.17 -5.47
CA ILE A 194 7.29 -5.79 -6.21
C ILE A 194 7.01 -5.03 -7.50
N LEU A 195 6.94 -3.70 -7.46
CA LEU A 195 6.73 -2.85 -8.64
C LEU A 195 7.84 -3.05 -9.67
N THR A 196 9.10 -3.10 -9.24
CA THR A 196 10.24 -3.33 -10.13
C THR A 196 10.14 -4.68 -10.83
N GLN A 197 9.81 -5.75 -10.10
CA GLN A 197 9.60 -7.08 -10.67
C GLN A 197 8.43 -7.11 -11.66
N CYS A 198 7.33 -6.43 -11.34
CA CYS A 198 6.16 -6.36 -12.22
C CYS A 198 6.46 -5.57 -13.50
N ILE A 199 7.15 -4.43 -13.40
CA ILE A 199 7.55 -3.62 -14.55
C ILE A 199 8.49 -4.42 -15.46
N GLN A 200 9.48 -5.13 -14.90
CA GLN A 200 10.35 -6.02 -15.68
C GLN A 200 9.55 -7.10 -16.40
N SER A 201 8.54 -7.68 -15.73
CA SER A 201 7.64 -8.67 -16.33
C SER A 201 6.80 -8.07 -17.47
N VAL A 202 6.28 -6.85 -17.30
CA VAL A 202 5.55 -6.14 -18.36
C VAL A 202 6.45 -5.85 -19.55
N ILE A 203 7.69 -5.39 -19.32
CA ILE A 203 8.66 -5.15 -20.41
C ILE A 203 8.92 -6.44 -21.19
N LEU A 204 9.09 -7.58 -20.51
CA LEU A 204 9.27 -8.87 -21.16
C LEU A 204 8.03 -9.30 -21.97
N LEU A 205 6.82 -9.03 -21.47
CA LEU A 205 5.57 -9.30 -22.18
C LEU A 205 5.38 -8.39 -23.41
N ILE A 206 5.75 -7.12 -23.30
CA ILE A 206 5.77 -6.18 -24.44
C ILE A 206 6.75 -6.70 -25.51
N LEU A 207 7.94 -7.15 -25.12
CA LEU A 207 8.91 -7.73 -26.04
C LEU A 207 8.45 -9.05 -26.68
N ARG A 208 7.43 -9.71 -26.12
CA ARG A 208 6.77 -10.90 -26.68
C ARG A 208 5.50 -10.60 -27.46
N GLU A 209 5.12 -9.33 -27.58
CA GLU A 209 3.88 -8.87 -28.25
C GLU A 209 2.57 -9.37 -27.58
N ASP A 210 2.64 -9.77 -26.29
CA ASP A 210 1.50 -10.28 -25.51
C ASP A 210 0.67 -9.14 -24.87
N TRP A 211 0.02 -8.32 -25.70
CA TRP A 211 -0.67 -7.10 -25.26
C TRP A 211 -1.83 -7.32 -24.27
N GLU A 212 -2.53 -8.45 -24.34
CA GLU A 212 -3.58 -8.79 -23.37
C GLU A 212 -3.02 -8.98 -21.96
N LEU A 213 -1.85 -9.61 -21.85
CA LEU A 213 -1.17 -9.82 -20.57
C LEU A 213 -0.57 -8.54 -20.01
N VAL A 214 -0.19 -7.59 -20.86
CA VAL A 214 0.29 -6.26 -20.43
C VAL A 214 -0.79 -5.49 -19.67
N VAL A 215 -2.04 -5.52 -20.16
CA VAL A 215 -3.18 -4.87 -19.51
C VAL A 215 -3.48 -5.55 -18.18
N VAL A 216 -3.56 -6.87 -18.17
CA VAL A 216 -3.81 -7.67 -16.96
C VAL A 216 -2.74 -7.42 -15.89
N VAL A 217 -1.46 -7.38 -16.27
CA VAL A 217 -0.37 -7.15 -15.31
C VAL A 217 -0.41 -5.72 -14.77
N SER A 218 -0.69 -4.73 -15.61
CA SER A 218 -0.78 -3.33 -15.16
C SER A 218 -1.92 -3.11 -14.16
N ASP A 219 -3.12 -3.60 -14.47
CA ASP A 219 -4.31 -3.35 -13.65
C ASP A 219 -4.32 -4.18 -12.36
N ILE A 220 -3.85 -5.44 -12.42
CA ILE A 220 -3.91 -6.35 -11.27
C ILE A 220 -2.68 -6.21 -10.36
N PHE A 221 -1.51 -5.89 -10.91
CA PHE A 221 -0.24 -5.96 -10.17
C PHE A 221 0.55 -4.66 -10.09
N ILE A 222 0.20 -3.61 -10.83
CA ILE A 222 0.91 -2.33 -10.75
C ILE A 222 0.05 -1.27 -10.05
N GLN A 223 -1.15 -1.02 -10.54
CA GLN A 223 -2.07 -0.01 -10.00
C GLN A 223 -2.30 -0.12 -8.48
N PRO A 224 -2.55 -1.31 -7.90
CA PRO A 224 -2.85 -1.41 -6.47
C PRO A 224 -1.65 -1.02 -5.59
N TYR A 225 -0.42 -1.29 -6.05
CA TYR A 225 0.81 -0.94 -5.33
C TYR A 225 1.20 0.53 -5.48
N LEU A 226 0.89 1.12 -6.64
CA LEU A 226 1.13 2.55 -6.88
C LEU A 226 0.27 3.41 -5.94
N ASN A 227 -1.01 3.06 -5.78
CA ASN A 227 -1.93 3.73 -4.87
C ASN A 227 -1.45 3.67 -3.41
N ILE A 228 -0.89 2.52 -2.98
CA ILE A 228 -0.31 2.40 -1.64
C ILE A 228 0.97 3.25 -1.53
N ALA A 229 1.87 3.18 -2.51
CA ALA A 229 3.14 3.91 -2.48
C ALA A 229 2.94 5.44 -2.42
N GLU A 230 1.93 5.97 -3.12
CA GLU A 230 1.56 7.38 -3.07
C GLU A 230 1.04 7.82 -1.69
N THR A 231 0.43 6.90 -0.95
CA THR A 231 -0.07 7.17 0.41
C THR A 231 1.07 7.22 1.44
N ILE A 232 2.18 6.51 1.19
CA ILE A 232 3.37 6.50 2.05
C ILE A 232 4.33 7.64 1.60
N GLN A 233 3.91 8.90 1.76
CA GLN A 233 4.83 10.04 1.69
C GLN A 233 5.35 10.36 3.10
N VAL A 234 6.54 9.83 3.40
CA VAL A 234 7.36 10.21 4.57
C VAL A 234 8.35 11.29 4.14
#